data_AF-A0AAP6SHP2-F1
#
_entry.id   AF-A0AAP6SHP2-F1
#
_cell.length_a   1.000
_cell.length_b   1.000
_cell.length_c   1.000
_cell.angle_alpha   90.00
_cell.angle_beta   90.00
_cell.angle_gamma   90.00
#
_symmetry.space_group_name_H-M   'P 1'
#
loop_
_entity.id
_entity.type
_entity.pdbx_description
1 polymer ?
#
loop_
_entity_poly.entity_id
_entity_poly.type
_entity_poly.pdbx_seq_one_letter_code
_entity_poly.pdbx_strand_id
1 'polypeptide(L)'
;MKKRLLTLLLVTLACVTAVSAQGRRGLRLNEVMIANDSTSVVDDFGRYSAWVELYNSTFAPLEISSVFITNDRSNNTLYPVPLGDVNTEIPARQHVLFWADGEPNKGTFHLNFTFTPGEDNYLAIYDANGLSLIDEIVVPGNLLPGQSYARKADGEGGINNPEDWEVRDGSEAKYITPSSNNIIKSTNNKVDSFAENDPHGFAMAVMAMCIVFSALLVLSICFYIISRIGASVSRSRKIKALSSDDEELADHHHEQDSGEVIAAISAALSEHLDAHDRESTVLTINKVRRAYSPWSSKIYNLRELPRK
;
A
#
# COMPACT_ATOMS: atom_id res chain seq x y z
N MET A 1 -28.40 6.37 16.99
CA MET A 1 -26.95 6.51 16.72
C MET A 1 -26.17 5.20 16.91
N LYS A 2 -26.36 4.46 18.02
CA LYS A 2 -25.64 3.20 18.30
C LYS A 2 -25.79 2.10 17.21
N LYS A 3 -26.99 1.89 16.65
CA LYS A 3 -27.22 0.86 15.62
C LYS A 3 -26.53 1.15 14.28
N ARG A 4 -26.45 2.43 13.86
CA ARG A 4 -25.80 2.84 12.60
C ARG A 4 -24.27 2.83 12.68
N LEU A 5 -23.73 3.15 13.87
CA LEU A 5 -22.30 3.03 14.16
C LEU A 5 -21.87 1.55 14.22
N LEU A 6 -22.71 0.69 14.82
CA LEU A 6 -22.49 -0.75 14.88
C LEU A 6 -22.51 -1.39 13.48
N THR A 7 -23.43 -1.00 12.60
CA THR A 7 -23.46 -1.49 11.21
C THR A 7 -22.25 -1.02 10.41
N LEU A 8 -21.77 0.22 10.60
CA LEU A 8 -20.57 0.71 9.91
C LEU A 8 -19.32 -0.05 10.39
N LEU A 9 -19.20 -0.29 11.70
CA LEU A 9 -18.12 -1.09 12.29
C LEU A 9 -18.13 -2.54 11.80
N LEU A 10 -19.32 -3.15 11.67
CA LEU A 10 -19.49 -4.50 11.13
C LEU A 10 -19.11 -4.61 9.66
N VAL A 11 -19.44 -3.60 8.85
CA VAL A 11 -19.05 -3.55 7.42
C VAL A 11 -17.54 -3.34 7.28
N THR A 12 -16.92 -2.49 8.10
CA THR A 12 -15.46 -2.32 8.09
C THR A 12 -14.72 -3.55 8.61
N LEU A 13 -15.27 -4.25 9.60
CA LEU A 13 -14.67 -5.47 10.15
C LEU A 13 -14.80 -6.66 9.16
N ALA A 14 -15.91 -6.73 8.41
CA ALA A 14 -16.09 -7.72 7.34
C ALA A 14 -15.17 -7.51 6.14
N CYS A 15 -14.69 -6.28 5.88
CA CYS A 15 -13.68 -6.01 4.86
C CYS A 15 -12.25 -6.45 5.27
N VAL A 16 -11.98 -6.64 6.57
CA VAL A 16 -10.62 -6.97 7.06
C VAL A 16 -10.39 -8.50 7.14
N THR A 17 -11.45 -9.32 7.07
CA THR A 17 -11.35 -10.78 7.27
C THR A 17 -10.90 -11.59 6.05
N ALA A 18 -10.35 -10.97 5.00
CA ALA A 18 -9.84 -11.68 3.82
C ALA A 18 -8.32 -11.52 3.59
N VAL A 19 -7.55 -11.18 4.64
CA VAL A 19 -6.09 -11.35 4.57
C VAL A 19 -5.80 -12.82 4.77
N SER A 20 -5.77 -13.56 3.66
CA SER A 20 -5.17 -14.88 3.62
C SER A 20 -3.73 -14.73 4.09
N ALA A 21 -3.38 -15.28 5.25
CA ALA A 21 -1.98 -15.44 5.62
C ALA A 21 -1.34 -16.41 4.61
N GLN A 22 -0.72 -15.87 3.56
CA GLN A 22 0.12 -16.63 2.64
C GLN A 22 1.37 -17.07 3.40
N GLY A 23 1.26 -18.21 4.08
CA GLY A 23 2.37 -18.85 4.78
C GLY A 23 3.30 -19.64 3.85
N ARG A 24 4.25 -20.37 4.43
CA ARG A 24 5.23 -21.24 3.75
C ARG A 24 4.66 -22.29 2.79
N ARG A 25 3.34 -22.51 2.81
CA ARG A 25 2.62 -23.29 1.78
C ARG A 25 2.74 -22.73 0.36
N GLY A 26 3.15 -21.48 0.20
CA GLY A 26 3.46 -20.91 -1.11
C GLY A 26 4.85 -21.25 -1.64
N LEU A 27 5.71 -21.93 -0.87
CA LEU A 27 6.96 -22.46 -1.37
C LEU A 27 6.67 -23.69 -2.25
N ARG A 28 7.26 -23.74 -3.43
CA ARG A 28 7.04 -24.81 -4.42
C ARG A 28 8.36 -25.32 -4.97
N LEU A 29 8.43 -26.61 -5.26
CA LEU A 29 9.47 -27.17 -6.14
C LEU A 29 9.19 -26.67 -7.55
N ASN A 30 10.18 -26.12 -8.26
CA ASN A 30 9.95 -25.51 -9.58
C ASN A 30 10.67 -26.25 -10.71
N GLU A 31 11.95 -26.55 -10.54
CA GLU A 31 12.77 -27.20 -11.55
C GLU A 31 13.87 -28.03 -10.87
N VAL A 32 14.20 -29.20 -11.43
CA VAL A 32 15.21 -30.10 -10.87
C VAL A 32 16.09 -30.64 -11.99
N MET A 33 17.40 -30.57 -11.81
CA MET A 33 18.38 -31.21 -12.69
C MET A 33 19.17 -32.25 -11.92
N ILE A 34 19.04 -33.52 -12.32
CA ILE A 34 19.66 -34.67 -11.65
C ILE A 34 21.14 -34.82 -12.02
N ALA A 35 21.50 -34.55 -13.27
CA ALA A 35 22.86 -34.65 -13.78
C ALA A 35 23.14 -33.48 -14.71
N ASN A 36 24.05 -32.60 -14.29
CA ASN A 36 24.46 -31.44 -15.06
C ASN A 36 25.74 -31.80 -15.85
N ASP A 37 25.65 -31.77 -17.18
CA ASP A 37 26.72 -32.17 -18.11
C ASP A 37 27.49 -30.96 -18.67
N SER A 38 27.55 -29.87 -17.90
CA SER A 38 28.16 -28.60 -18.31
C SER A 38 27.34 -27.76 -19.28
N THR A 39 26.03 -28.01 -19.39
CA THR A 39 25.10 -27.26 -20.24
C THR A 39 24.29 -26.20 -19.50
N SER A 40 24.20 -26.28 -18.17
CA SER A 40 23.37 -25.42 -17.33
C SER A 40 24.22 -24.56 -16.39
N VAL A 41 23.71 -24.24 -15.20
CA VAL A 41 24.36 -23.37 -14.21
C VAL A 41 25.53 -24.04 -13.50
N VAL A 42 26.42 -23.19 -12.98
CA VAL A 42 27.63 -23.56 -12.25
C VAL A 42 27.48 -23.06 -10.81
N ASP A 43 27.95 -23.86 -9.84
CA ASP A 43 27.98 -23.45 -8.43
C ASP A 43 29.07 -22.38 -8.15
N ASP A 44 29.06 -21.81 -6.95
CA ASP A 44 30.02 -20.77 -6.53
C ASP A 44 31.48 -21.27 -6.52
N PHE A 45 31.69 -22.58 -6.68
CA PHE A 45 32.99 -23.25 -6.71
C PHE A 45 33.40 -23.70 -8.12
N GLY A 46 32.66 -23.30 -9.16
CA GLY A 46 33.00 -23.61 -10.55
C GLY A 46 32.60 -25.01 -11.00
N ARG A 47 31.67 -25.69 -10.32
CA ARG A 47 31.25 -27.06 -10.65
C ARG A 47 29.82 -27.12 -11.19
N TYR A 48 29.63 -28.06 -12.09
CA TYR A 48 28.32 -28.43 -12.62
C TYR A 48 27.68 -29.50 -11.73
N SER A 49 27.17 -29.04 -10.58
CA SER A 49 26.45 -29.89 -9.64
C SER A 49 25.00 -30.08 -10.08
N ALA A 50 24.38 -31.17 -9.62
CA ALA A 50 22.93 -31.31 -9.66
C ALA A 50 22.28 -30.19 -8.82
N TRP A 51 21.05 -29.80 -9.17
CA TRP A 51 20.40 -28.68 -8.49
C TRP A 51 18.88 -28.83 -8.44
N VAL A 52 18.30 -28.13 -7.47
CA VAL A 52 16.86 -27.99 -7.23
C VAL A 52 16.54 -26.51 -7.16
N GLU A 53 15.55 -26.07 -7.90
CA GLU A 53 15.00 -24.74 -7.82
C GLU A 53 13.70 -24.74 -7.00
N LEU A 54 13.63 -23.82 -6.06
CA LEU A 54 12.43 -23.51 -5.31
C LEU A 54 11.84 -22.18 -5.77
N TYR A 55 10.52 -22.09 -5.78
CA TYR A 55 9.79 -20.88 -6.15
C TYR A 55 8.87 -20.41 -5.02
N ASN A 56 8.87 -19.10 -4.78
CA ASN A 56 7.89 -18.44 -3.93
C ASN A 56 6.65 -18.06 -4.76
N SER A 57 5.58 -18.85 -4.65
CA SER A 57 4.33 -18.60 -5.36
C SER A 57 3.50 -17.45 -4.79
N THR A 58 3.88 -16.90 -3.63
CA THR A 58 3.14 -15.83 -2.95
C THR A 58 3.47 -14.44 -3.52
N PHE A 59 2.64 -13.45 -3.16
CA PHE A 59 2.84 -12.04 -3.54
C PHE A 59 3.60 -11.22 -2.49
N ALA A 60 4.19 -11.90 -1.49
CA ALA A 60 5.02 -11.29 -0.45
C ALA A 60 6.37 -12.03 -0.38
N PRO A 61 7.42 -11.42 0.21
CA PRO A 61 8.63 -12.17 0.53
C PRO A 61 8.32 -13.36 1.42
N LEU A 62 9.03 -14.48 1.20
CA LEU A 62 8.82 -15.73 1.92
C LEU A 62 10.11 -16.23 2.56
N GLU A 63 10.09 -16.32 3.88
CA GLU A 63 11.19 -16.86 4.69
C GLU A 63 11.16 -18.39 4.74
N ILE A 64 12.20 -19.02 4.19
CA ILE A 64 12.32 -20.48 4.06
C ILE A 64 13.29 -21.11 5.04
N SER A 65 13.95 -20.35 5.93
CA SER A 65 14.73 -20.92 7.02
C SER A 65 13.90 -21.90 7.85
N SER A 66 14.55 -22.89 8.47
CA SER A 66 13.94 -24.01 9.22
C SER A 66 13.05 -24.97 8.43
N VAL A 67 12.77 -24.74 7.15
CA VAL A 67 12.17 -25.75 6.27
C VAL A 67 13.14 -26.92 6.09
N PHE A 68 12.60 -28.11 5.89
CA PHE A 68 13.38 -29.29 5.57
C PHE A 68 13.22 -29.67 4.10
N ILE A 69 14.33 -29.98 3.44
CA ILE A 69 14.36 -30.56 2.10
C ILE A 69 14.86 -32.01 2.23
N THR A 70 14.21 -32.95 1.55
CA THR A 70 14.59 -34.36 1.62
C THR A 70 14.41 -35.07 0.28
N ASN A 71 15.30 -36.01 -0.01
CA ASN A 71 15.14 -37.01 -1.06
C ASN A 71 14.84 -38.42 -0.52
N ASP A 72 14.59 -38.55 0.78
CA ASP A 72 14.32 -39.81 1.48
C ASP A 72 12.91 -39.80 2.08
N ARG A 73 12.06 -40.73 1.63
CA ARG A 73 10.68 -40.89 2.13
C ARG A 73 10.62 -41.32 3.60
N SER A 74 11.70 -41.87 4.14
CA SER A 74 11.78 -42.31 5.54
C SER A 74 12.30 -41.22 6.48
N ASN A 75 12.85 -40.13 5.94
CA ASN A 75 13.42 -39.03 6.72
C ASN A 75 12.95 -37.66 6.20
N ASN A 76 11.92 -37.12 6.85
CA ASN A 76 11.36 -35.81 6.48
C ASN A 76 12.24 -34.62 6.87
N THR A 77 13.27 -34.84 7.71
CA THR A 77 14.12 -33.79 8.28
C THR A 77 15.56 -33.88 7.81
N LEU A 78 15.78 -34.37 6.58
CA LEU A 78 17.12 -34.70 6.07
C LEU A 78 18.04 -33.48 5.98
N TYR A 79 17.62 -32.43 5.28
CA TYR A 79 18.37 -31.17 5.18
C TYR A 79 17.57 -30.00 5.78
N PRO A 80 17.98 -29.44 6.93
CA PRO A 80 17.40 -28.20 7.45
C PRO A 80 18.00 -26.97 6.75
N VAL A 81 17.15 -26.10 6.19
CA VAL A 81 17.60 -24.78 5.73
C VAL A 81 18.05 -23.94 6.94
N PRO A 82 19.30 -23.44 6.97
CA PRO A 82 19.84 -22.67 8.10
C PRO A 82 18.96 -21.51 8.57
N LEU A 83 18.98 -21.23 9.88
CA LEU A 83 18.29 -20.09 10.48
C LEU A 83 19.16 -18.83 10.43
N GLY A 84 18.54 -17.69 10.09
CA GLY A 84 19.15 -16.37 10.23
C GLY A 84 20.09 -15.95 9.10
N ASP A 85 20.11 -16.68 7.99
CA ASP A 85 20.75 -16.20 6.75
C ASP A 85 19.77 -15.30 5.99
N VAL A 86 20.21 -14.10 5.58
CA VAL A 86 19.38 -13.15 4.83
C VAL A 86 18.97 -13.72 3.47
N ASN A 87 19.78 -14.63 2.91
CA ASN A 87 19.49 -15.25 1.61
C ASN A 87 18.32 -16.24 1.67
N THR A 88 17.87 -16.67 2.85
CA THR A 88 16.71 -17.57 2.99
C THR A 88 15.36 -16.85 2.90
N GLU A 89 15.35 -15.54 2.65
CA GLU A 89 14.16 -14.81 2.27
C GLU A 89 14.05 -14.74 0.73
N ILE A 90 13.11 -15.50 0.16
CA ILE A 90 12.83 -15.46 -1.28
C ILE A 90 11.86 -14.31 -1.56
N PRO A 91 12.21 -13.32 -2.41
CA PRO A 91 11.27 -12.25 -2.74
C PRO A 91 9.98 -12.76 -3.41
N ALA A 92 8.97 -11.90 -3.45
CA ALA A 92 7.68 -12.26 -4.04
C ALA A 92 7.84 -12.73 -5.50
N ARG A 93 7.29 -13.90 -5.82
CA ARG A 93 7.32 -14.47 -7.19
C ARG A 93 8.74 -14.66 -7.72
N GLN A 94 9.71 -14.96 -6.86
CA GLN A 94 11.11 -15.24 -7.22
C GLN A 94 11.51 -16.67 -6.88
N HIS A 95 12.70 -17.04 -7.37
CA HIS A 95 13.29 -18.37 -7.30
C HIS A 95 14.55 -18.37 -6.43
N VAL A 96 14.93 -19.55 -5.94
CA VAL A 96 16.23 -19.80 -5.31
C VAL A 96 16.71 -21.19 -5.70
N LEU A 97 18.02 -21.32 -5.91
CA LEU A 97 18.65 -22.57 -6.31
C LEU A 97 19.34 -23.24 -5.12
N PHE A 98 19.21 -24.55 -5.02
CA PHE A 98 19.94 -25.41 -4.08
C PHE A 98 20.77 -26.43 -4.85
N TRP A 99 22.05 -26.56 -4.51
CA TRP A 99 22.98 -27.53 -5.09
C TRP A 99 22.86 -28.86 -4.36
N ALA A 100 22.49 -29.92 -5.09
CA ALA A 100 22.37 -31.29 -4.58
C ALA A 100 23.72 -32.04 -4.70
N ASP A 101 24.75 -31.53 -4.02
CA ASP A 101 26.13 -32.01 -4.13
C ASP A 101 26.63 -32.80 -2.91
N GLY A 102 25.85 -32.89 -1.84
CA GLY A 102 26.23 -33.58 -0.62
C GLY A 102 27.25 -32.83 0.25
N GLU A 103 27.49 -31.54 0.00
CA GLU A 103 28.52 -30.74 0.67
C GLU A 103 27.92 -29.53 1.40
N PRO A 104 27.17 -29.74 2.50
CA PRO A 104 26.47 -28.66 3.21
C PRO A 104 27.42 -27.66 3.88
N ASN A 105 28.71 -27.98 3.97
CA ASN A 105 29.76 -27.09 4.45
C ASN A 105 30.16 -26.00 3.44
N LYS A 106 29.62 -26.02 2.21
CA LYS A 106 29.88 -25.02 1.17
C LYS A 106 28.96 -23.81 1.21
N GLY A 107 27.89 -23.86 2.00
CA GLY A 107 27.01 -22.72 2.25
C GLY A 107 25.55 -23.14 2.41
N THR A 108 24.71 -22.14 2.66
CA THR A 108 23.26 -22.28 2.93
C THR A 108 22.48 -22.97 1.82
N PHE A 109 22.98 -22.92 0.59
CA PHE A 109 22.31 -23.50 -0.58
C PHE A 109 22.95 -24.81 -1.06
N HIS A 110 23.84 -25.41 -0.29
CA HIS A 110 24.38 -26.74 -0.59
C HIS A 110 23.70 -27.80 0.28
N LEU A 111 23.07 -28.78 -0.35
CA LEU A 111 22.33 -29.85 0.30
C LEU A 111 23.29 -30.93 0.82
N ASN A 112 22.83 -31.72 1.79
CA ASN A 112 23.61 -32.83 2.36
C ASN A 112 23.37 -34.18 1.67
N PHE A 113 22.73 -34.17 0.51
CA PHE A 113 22.47 -35.35 -0.29
C PHE A 113 22.70 -35.07 -1.77
N THR A 114 22.85 -36.14 -2.53
CA THR A 114 22.96 -36.13 -3.99
C THR A 114 21.79 -36.89 -4.60
N PHE A 115 21.58 -36.69 -5.90
CA PHE A 115 20.66 -37.52 -6.68
C PHE A 115 21.38 -38.69 -7.36
N THR A 116 20.61 -39.71 -7.74
CA THR A 116 21.12 -40.90 -8.43
C THR A 116 20.62 -40.91 -9.88
N PRO A 117 21.47 -40.61 -10.87
CA PRO A 117 21.09 -40.68 -12.28
C PRO A 117 20.67 -42.10 -12.67
N GLY A 118 19.61 -42.23 -13.49
CA GLY A 118 19.09 -43.53 -13.93
C GLY A 118 18.01 -44.14 -13.01
N GLU A 119 17.75 -43.53 -11.85
CA GLU A 119 16.73 -43.97 -10.89
C GLU A 119 15.71 -42.87 -10.62
N ASP A 120 14.49 -43.25 -10.22
CA ASP A 120 13.48 -42.28 -9.80
C ASP A 120 13.93 -41.60 -8.50
N ASN A 121 14.05 -40.27 -8.52
CA ASN A 121 14.51 -39.48 -7.38
C ASN A 121 13.31 -38.80 -6.72
N TYR A 122 12.99 -39.22 -5.49
CA TYR A 122 12.01 -38.51 -4.67
C TYR A 122 12.58 -37.19 -4.17
N LEU A 123 11.73 -36.16 -4.06
CA LEU A 123 12.09 -34.87 -3.50
C LEU A 123 10.87 -34.25 -2.82
N ALA A 124 11.05 -33.76 -1.59
CA ALA A 124 9.98 -33.12 -0.83
C ALA A 124 10.48 -31.99 0.06
N ILE A 125 9.55 -31.10 0.38
CA ILE A 125 9.72 -29.97 1.26
C ILE A 125 8.75 -30.12 2.43
N TYR A 126 9.27 -30.09 3.66
CA TYR A 126 8.48 -30.08 4.89
C TYR A 126 8.65 -28.77 5.63
N ASP A 127 7.58 -28.27 6.25
CA ASP A 127 7.63 -27.08 7.11
C ASP A 127 8.50 -27.34 8.36
N ALA A 128 8.75 -26.31 9.14
CA ALA A 128 9.68 -26.33 10.28
C ALA A 128 9.33 -27.32 11.40
N ASN A 129 8.12 -27.89 11.40
CA ASN A 129 7.73 -28.96 12.31
C ASN A 129 8.20 -30.36 11.85
N GLY A 130 8.76 -30.50 10.64
CA GLY A 130 9.19 -31.77 10.06
C GLY A 130 8.06 -32.75 9.69
N LEU A 131 6.80 -32.31 9.78
CA LEU A 131 5.61 -33.16 9.60
C LEU A 131 4.67 -32.64 8.52
N SER A 132 4.51 -31.31 8.44
CA SER A 132 3.64 -30.67 7.46
C SER A 132 4.31 -30.65 6.10
N LEU A 133 3.82 -31.48 5.17
CA LEU A 133 4.25 -31.43 3.77
C LEU A 133 3.85 -30.09 3.13
N ILE A 134 4.81 -29.46 2.46
CA ILE A 134 4.60 -28.23 1.66
C ILE A 134 4.43 -28.60 0.18
N ASP A 135 5.40 -29.34 -0.37
CA ASP A 135 5.39 -29.80 -1.76
C ASP A 135 6.25 -31.07 -1.91
N GLU A 136 5.95 -31.90 -2.90
CA GLU A 136 6.74 -33.08 -3.25
C GLU A 136 6.60 -33.41 -4.74
N ILE A 137 7.61 -34.10 -5.27
CA ILE A 137 7.61 -34.69 -6.61
C ILE A 137 8.50 -35.93 -6.66
N VAL A 138 8.25 -36.79 -7.63
CA VAL A 138 9.20 -37.82 -8.06
C VAL A 138 9.75 -37.41 -9.41
N VAL A 139 11.05 -37.15 -9.47
CA VAL A 139 11.77 -36.87 -10.71
C VAL A 139 12.08 -38.20 -11.38
N PRO A 140 11.64 -38.42 -12.63
CA PRO A 140 11.78 -39.72 -13.26
C PRO A 140 13.25 -40.03 -13.60
N GLY A 141 13.66 -41.29 -13.42
CA GLY A 141 15.06 -41.69 -13.61
C GLY A 141 15.54 -41.73 -15.06
N ASN A 142 14.64 -41.56 -16.03
CA ASN A 142 14.95 -41.59 -17.45
C ASN A 142 15.46 -40.24 -18.00
N LEU A 143 15.70 -39.24 -17.15
CA LEU A 143 16.35 -38.00 -17.55
C LEU A 143 17.77 -38.25 -18.04
N LEU A 144 18.10 -37.73 -19.22
CA LEU A 144 19.47 -37.71 -19.72
C LEU A 144 20.29 -36.60 -19.02
N PRO A 145 21.62 -36.73 -18.95
CA PRO A 145 22.48 -35.63 -18.51
C PRO A 145 22.19 -34.34 -19.31
N GLY A 146 22.16 -33.20 -18.62
CA GLY A 146 21.81 -31.91 -19.20
C GLY A 146 20.31 -31.65 -19.31
N GLN A 147 19.45 -32.61 -18.96
CA GLN A 147 18.01 -32.38 -18.91
C GLN A 147 17.55 -31.99 -17.51
N SER A 148 16.52 -31.16 -17.44
CA SER A 148 15.81 -30.84 -16.20
C SER A 148 14.37 -31.32 -16.26
N TYR A 149 13.77 -31.48 -15.09
CA TYR A 149 12.35 -31.72 -14.91
C TYR A 149 11.77 -30.48 -14.24
N ALA A 150 10.87 -29.78 -14.93
CA ALA A 150 10.37 -28.47 -14.50
C ALA A 150 8.84 -28.45 -14.47
N ARG A 151 8.26 -27.61 -13.61
CA ARG A 151 6.84 -27.24 -13.74
C ARG A 151 6.63 -26.52 -15.07
N LYS A 152 5.50 -26.76 -15.71
CA LYS A 152 5.12 -26.06 -16.95
C LYS A 152 4.94 -24.55 -16.73
N ALA A 153 4.46 -24.16 -15.55
CA ALA A 153 4.28 -22.78 -15.11
C ALA A 153 4.78 -22.62 -13.68
N ASP A 154 5.43 -21.50 -13.38
CA ASP A 154 6.12 -21.29 -12.09
C ASP A 154 5.18 -21.42 -10.88
N GLY A 155 5.46 -22.41 -10.03
CA GLY A 155 4.70 -22.69 -8.81
C GLY A 155 3.22 -23.05 -9.00
N GLU A 156 2.78 -23.34 -10.23
CA GLU A 156 1.42 -23.79 -10.52
C GLU A 156 1.33 -25.32 -10.52
N GLY A 157 0.11 -25.83 -10.31
CA GLY A 157 -0.17 -27.27 -10.27
C GLY A 157 -0.33 -27.85 -8.87
N GLY A 158 -0.61 -29.15 -8.85
CA GLY A 158 -0.78 -29.95 -7.63
C GLY A 158 0.53 -30.35 -6.98
N ILE A 159 0.41 -30.85 -5.74
CA ILE A 159 1.48 -31.58 -5.06
C ILE A 159 1.54 -32.98 -5.70
N ASN A 160 2.75 -33.45 -6.04
CA ASN A 160 2.97 -34.77 -6.64
C ASN A 160 2.12 -35.06 -7.90
N ASN A 161 1.91 -34.05 -8.75
CA ASN A 161 1.18 -34.22 -10.01
C ASN A 161 2.12 -34.12 -11.22
N PRO A 162 2.56 -35.25 -11.81
CA PRO A 162 3.46 -35.24 -12.96
C PRO A 162 2.88 -34.53 -14.20
N GLU A 163 1.56 -34.39 -14.32
CA GLU A 163 0.94 -33.69 -15.46
C GLU A 163 1.26 -32.19 -15.50
N ASP A 164 1.58 -31.60 -14.35
CA ASP A 164 1.96 -30.19 -14.22
C ASP A 164 3.46 -29.98 -14.53
N TRP A 165 4.20 -31.06 -14.76
CA TRP A 165 5.63 -31.05 -15.01
C TRP A 165 5.96 -31.51 -16.43
N GLU A 166 7.16 -31.17 -16.89
CA GLU A 166 7.69 -31.58 -18.17
C GLU A 166 9.21 -31.74 -18.11
N VAL A 167 9.72 -32.66 -18.91
CA VAL A 167 11.17 -32.76 -19.15
C VAL A 167 11.57 -31.68 -20.14
N ARG A 168 12.63 -30.94 -19.82
CA ARG A 168 13.24 -29.90 -20.62
C ARG A 168 14.66 -30.28 -20.99
N ASP A 169 14.98 -30.06 -22.26
CA ASP A 169 16.22 -30.54 -22.90
C ASP A 169 17.13 -29.40 -23.35
N GLY A 170 16.76 -28.15 -23.09
CA GLY A 170 17.53 -26.97 -23.50
C GLY A 170 17.30 -26.59 -24.96
N SER A 171 16.39 -27.24 -25.68
CA SER A 171 15.99 -26.86 -27.03
C SER A 171 15.20 -25.55 -27.06
N GLU A 172 15.03 -24.96 -28.26
CA GLU A 172 14.22 -23.74 -28.44
C GLU A 172 12.75 -23.92 -28.05
N ALA A 173 12.24 -25.15 -28.03
CA ALA A 173 10.88 -25.43 -27.58
C ALA A 173 10.79 -25.58 -26.06
N LYS A 174 11.86 -26.03 -25.41
CA LYS A 174 11.90 -26.45 -24.01
C LYS A 174 13.20 -26.03 -23.33
N TYR A 175 13.32 -24.72 -23.09
CA TYR A 175 14.45 -24.11 -22.42
C TYR A 175 14.57 -24.54 -20.96
N ILE A 176 15.78 -24.83 -20.51
CA ILE A 176 16.10 -24.97 -19.07
C ILE A 176 16.16 -23.57 -18.49
N THR A 177 15.47 -23.30 -17.38
CA THR A 177 15.24 -21.94 -16.88
C THR A 177 15.71 -21.72 -15.46
N PRO A 178 16.98 -22.01 -15.14
CA PRO A 178 17.48 -21.80 -13.79
C PRO A 178 17.46 -20.31 -13.46
N SER A 179 16.93 -19.96 -12.29
CA SER A 179 16.70 -18.59 -11.82
C SER A 179 15.86 -17.73 -12.77
N SER A 180 15.01 -18.33 -13.60
CA SER A 180 14.17 -17.65 -14.58
C SER A 180 12.74 -18.20 -14.57
N ASN A 181 11.84 -17.55 -15.28
CA ASN A 181 10.45 -18.00 -15.36
C ASN A 181 10.29 -19.13 -16.38
N ASN A 182 9.57 -20.18 -15.99
CA ASN A 182 9.22 -21.33 -16.82
C ASN A 182 8.42 -20.96 -18.07
N ILE A 183 7.64 -19.86 -18.01
CA ILE A 183 6.92 -19.30 -19.17
C ILE A 183 7.49 -17.92 -19.48
N ILE A 184 8.24 -17.84 -20.57
CA ILE A 184 8.77 -16.57 -21.08
C ILE A 184 7.64 -15.82 -21.80
N LYS A 185 7.10 -14.79 -21.15
CA LYS A 185 6.10 -13.89 -21.73
C LYS A 185 6.82 -12.76 -22.46
N SER A 186 6.94 -12.86 -23.78
CA SER A 186 7.58 -11.85 -24.62
C SER A 186 6.69 -10.62 -24.88
N THR A 187 5.37 -10.78 -24.80
CA THR A 187 4.41 -9.67 -24.91
C THR A 187 3.43 -9.68 -23.74
N ASN A 188 2.84 -8.51 -23.46
CA ASN A 188 1.83 -8.38 -22.42
C ASN A 188 0.46 -8.50 -23.08
N ASN A 189 -0.16 -9.67 -22.97
CA ASN A 189 -1.49 -9.93 -23.54
C ASN A 189 -2.53 -8.85 -23.19
N LYS A 190 -2.42 -8.19 -22.02
CA LYS A 190 -3.33 -7.09 -21.69
C LYS A 190 -3.08 -5.89 -22.58
N VAL A 191 -1.82 -5.50 -22.78
CA VAL A 191 -1.45 -4.39 -23.68
C VAL A 191 -1.87 -4.71 -25.12
N ASP A 192 -1.61 -5.93 -25.57
CA ASP A 192 -2.01 -6.38 -26.91
C ASP A 192 -3.55 -6.34 -27.05
N SER A 193 -4.28 -6.81 -26.04
CA SER A 193 -5.75 -6.74 -26.01
C SER A 193 -6.29 -5.30 -25.95
N PHE A 194 -5.59 -4.36 -25.30
CA PHE A 194 -5.97 -2.95 -25.29
C PHE A 194 -5.70 -2.30 -26.65
N ALA A 195 -4.57 -2.63 -27.27
CA ALA A 195 -4.24 -2.16 -28.61
C ALA A 195 -5.24 -2.67 -29.66
N GLU A 196 -5.77 -3.88 -29.48
CA GLU A 196 -6.78 -4.47 -30.37
C GLU A 196 -8.19 -3.92 -30.11
N ASN A 197 -8.63 -3.85 -28.85
CA ASN A 197 -10.01 -3.48 -28.50
C ASN A 197 -10.24 -1.97 -28.37
N ASP A 198 -9.22 -1.19 -28.05
CA ASP A 198 -9.29 0.27 -27.96
C ASP A 198 -8.07 0.94 -28.61
N PRO A 199 -7.92 0.83 -29.95
CA PRO A 199 -6.73 1.33 -30.66
C PRO A 199 -6.50 2.84 -30.47
N HIS A 200 -7.58 3.59 -30.22
CA HIS A 200 -7.56 5.04 -30.05
C HIS A 200 -7.59 5.48 -28.57
N GLY A 201 -7.73 4.56 -27.62
CA GLY A 201 -7.73 4.85 -26.18
C GLY A 201 -9.00 5.54 -25.64
N PHE A 202 -10.12 5.50 -26.37
CA PHE A 202 -11.35 6.17 -25.97
C PHE A 202 -12.01 5.51 -24.75
N ALA A 203 -12.07 4.18 -24.73
CA ALA A 203 -12.65 3.45 -23.61
C ALA A 203 -11.82 3.65 -22.33
N MET A 204 -10.49 3.69 -22.47
CA MET A 204 -9.58 4.00 -21.36
C MET A 204 -9.86 5.39 -20.76
N ALA A 205 -10.04 6.41 -21.61
CA ALA A 205 -10.32 7.78 -21.16
C ALA A 205 -11.67 7.89 -20.42
N VAL A 206 -12.72 7.25 -20.93
CA VAL A 206 -14.04 7.25 -20.29
C VAL A 206 -13.98 6.54 -18.94
N MET A 207 -13.33 5.38 -18.86
CA MET A 207 -13.16 4.64 -17.60
C MET A 207 -12.41 5.45 -16.55
N ALA A 208 -11.31 6.12 -16.93
CA ALA A 208 -10.56 7.00 -16.03
C ALA A 208 -11.44 8.14 -15.51
N MET A 209 -12.20 8.79 -16.38
CA MET A 209 -13.11 9.87 -16.00
C MET A 209 -14.20 9.37 -15.03
N CYS A 210 -14.80 8.21 -15.30
CA CYS A 210 -15.78 7.59 -14.41
C CYS A 210 -15.21 7.26 -13.02
N ILE A 211 -13.99 6.75 -12.93
CA ILE A 211 -13.32 6.47 -11.65
C ILE A 211 -13.10 7.76 -10.86
N VAL A 212 -12.62 8.82 -11.52
CA VAL A 212 -12.38 10.12 -10.87
C VAL A 212 -13.68 10.72 -10.35
N PHE A 213 -14.75 10.75 -11.15
CA PHE A 213 -16.06 11.25 -10.69
C PHE A 213 -16.64 10.39 -9.56
N SER A 214 -16.48 9.07 -9.63
CA SER A 214 -16.93 8.16 -8.57
C SER A 214 -16.19 8.42 -7.26
N ALA A 215 -14.87 8.60 -7.31
CA ALA A 215 -14.05 8.92 -6.13
C ALA A 215 -14.45 10.27 -5.51
N LEU A 216 -14.64 11.31 -6.35
CA LEU A 216 -15.09 12.62 -5.89
C LEU A 216 -16.51 12.58 -5.31
N LEU A 217 -17.42 11.81 -5.92
CA LEU A 217 -18.77 11.60 -5.41
C LEU A 217 -18.74 10.93 -4.03
N VAL A 218 -17.96 9.86 -3.88
CA VAL A 218 -17.79 9.18 -2.58
C VAL A 218 -17.24 10.13 -1.52
N LEU A 219 -16.21 10.91 -1.87
CA LEU A 219 -15.63 11.89 -0.95
C LEU A 219 -16.64 12.99 -0.56
N SER A 220 -17.42 13.48 -1.51
CA SER A 220 -18.50 14.45 -1.26
C SER A 220 -19.57 13.89 -0.32
N ILE A 221 -20.01 12.66 -0.53
CA ILE A 221 -20.96 11.97 0.35
C ILE A 221 -20.38 11.82 1.76
N CYS A 222 -19.10 11.45 1.89
CA CYS A 222 -18.42 11.36 3.19
C CYS A 222 -18.45 12.70 3.93
N PHE A 223 -18.09 13.82 3.28
CA PHE A 223 -18.15 15.14 3.90
C PHE A 223 -19.57 15.56 4.26
N TYR A 224 -20.56 15.26 3.42
CA TYR A 224 -21.97 15.53 3.71
C TYR A 224 -22.44 14.78 4.96
N ILE A 225 -22.10 13.50 5.09
CA ILE A 225 -22.45 12.68 6.26
C ILE A 225 -21.79 13.23 7.53
N ILE A 226 -20.48 13.55 7.47
CA ILE A 226 -19.73 14.12 8.60
C ILE A 226 -20.35 15.46 9.04
N SER A 227 -20.66 16.35 8.09
CA SER A 227 -21.29 17.64 8.36
C SER A 227 -22.66 17.46 9.03
N ARG A 228 -23.49 16.54 8.53
CA ARG A 228 -24.82 16.27 9.09
C ARG A 228 -24.77 15.69 10.50
N ILE A 229 -23.79 14.82 10.79
CA ILE A 229 -23.55 14.30 12.13
C ILE A 229 -23.05 15.42 13.06
N GLY A 230 -22.11 16.24 12.61
CA GLY A 230 -21.58 17.38 13.36
C GLY A 230 -22.67 18.38 13.75
N ALA A 231 -23.55 18.73 12.80
CA ALA A 231 -24.70 19.60 13.06
C ALA A 231 -25.68 18.98 14.08
N SER A 232 -25.92 17.67 14.01
CA SER A 232 -26.78 16.97 14.97
C SER A 232 -26.19 16.93 16.38
N VAL A 233 -24.87 16.71 16.51
CA VAL A 233 -24.18 16.67 17.81
C VAL A 233 -24.10 18.07 18.42
N SER A 234 -23.86 19.10 17.61
CA SER A 234 -23.88 20.50 18.05
C SER A 234 -25.25 20.90 18.60
N ARG A 235 -26.34 20.58 17.88
CA ARG A 235 -27.71 20.81 18.37
C ARG A 235 -27.98 20.11 19.72
N SER A 236 -27.60 18.84 19.86
CA SER A 236 -27.78 18.13 21.13
C SER A 236 -26.91 18.70 22.27
N ARG A 237 -25.73 19.26 21.98
CA ARG A 237 -24.90 19.96 22.98
C ARG A 237 -25.49 21.31 23.37
N LYS A 238 -26.05 22.08 22.41
CA LYS A 238 -26.76 23.35 22.67
C LYS A 238 -27.98 23.11 23.57
N ILE A 239 -28.77 22.07 23.29
CA ILE A 239 -29.92 21.68 24.13
C ILE A 239 -29.48 21.25 25.53
N LYS A 240 -28.37 20.48 25.65
CA LYS A 240 -27.88 20.03 26.96
C LYS A 240 -27.27 21.15 27.81
N ALA A 241 -26.68 22.15 27.17
CA ALA A 241 -26.20 23.38 27.82
C ALA A 241 -27.35 24.32 28.21
N LEU A 242 -28.47 24.30 27.47
CA LEU A 242 -29.69 25.01 27.86
C LEU A 242 -30.41 24.31 29.04
N SER A 243 -30.38 22.98 29.10
CA SER A 243 -31.04 22.21 30.18
C SER A 243 -30.34 22.26 31.55
N SER A 244 -29.22 22.98 31.69
CA SER A 244 -28.54 23.18 32.98
C SER A 244 -28.93 24.48 33.70
N ASP A 245 -29.65 25.40 33.01
CA ASP A 245 -30.20 26.61 33.61
C ASP A 245 -31.74 26.54 33.48
N ASP A 246 -32.34 25.99 34.53
CA ASP A 246 -33.72 26.07 35.02
C ASP A 246 -34.95 26.16 34.09
N GLU A 247 -35.96 25.41 34.53
CA GLU A 247 -37.36 25.38 34.09
C GLU A 247 -38.05 26.76 34.14
N GLU A 248 -37.87 27.59 33.12
CA GLU A 248 -38.81 28.64 32.71
C GLU A 248 -38.34 29.17 31.35
N LEU A 249 -39.23 29.62 30.45
CA LEU A 249 -38.95 30.10 29.06
C LEU A 249 -39.14 29.07 27.92
N ALA A 250 -40.11 28.16 28.05
CA ALA A 250 -40.46 27.21 26.99
C ALA A 250 -41.11 27.80 25.71
N ASP A 251 -41.10 29.13 25.46
CA ASP A 251 -41.87 29.71 24.34
C ASP A 251 -41.16 30.77 23.47
N HIS A 252 -39.87 31.06 23.64
CA HIS A 252 -39.24 32.20 22.91
C HIS A 252 -38.01 31.91 22.01
N HIS A 253 -37.56 30.66 21.86
CA HIS A 253 -36.28 30.39 21.15
C HIS A 253 -36.40 29.55 19.87
N HIS A 254 -37.50 29.65 19.13
CA HIS A 254 -37.55 29.13 17.75
C HIS A 254 -37.34 30.21 16.68
N GLU A 255 -37.39 31.49 17.05
CA GLU A 255 -37.32 32.61 16.11
C GLU A 255 -35.89 33.16 15.94
N GLN A 256 -35.02 32.99 16.93
CA GLN A 256 -33.71 33.65 17.01
C GLN A 256 -32.66 33.14 16.01
N ASP A 257 -32.82 31.92 15.48
CA ASP A 257 -31.90 31.31 14.50
C ASP A 257 -32.44 31.40 13.05
N SER A 258 -33.51 32.18 12.78
CA SER A 258 -33.96 32.46 11.41
C SER A 258 -33.04 33.47 10.73
N GLY A 259 -32.70 33.24 9.46
CA GLY A 259 -31.85 34.15 8.68
C GLY A 259 -32.41 35.58 8.61
N GLU A 260 -33.73 35.73 8.75
CA GLU A 260 -34.44 37.01 8.82
C GLU A 260 -34.11 37.78 10.11
N VAL A 261 -34.01 37.09 11.25
CA VAL A 261 -33.66 37.72 12.53
C VAL A 261 -32.19 38.13 12.54
N ILE A 262 -31.31 37.33 11.94
CA ILE A 262 -29.90 37.70 11.77
C ILE A 262 -29.77 38.91 10.83
N ALA A 263 -30.54 38.97 9.75
CA ALA A 263 -30.60 40.11 8.85
C ALA A 263 -31.13 41.37 9.56
N ALA A 264 -32.17 41.24 10.39
CA ALA A 264 -32.71 42.34 11.16
C ALA A 264 -31.73 42.86 12.22
N ILE A 265 -31.04 41.97 12.95
CA ILE A 265 -30.01 42.34 13.93
C ILE A 265 -28.83 43.03 13.25
N SER A 266 -28.38 42.52 12.10
CA SER A 266 -27.27 43.13 11.36
C SER A 266 -27.65 44.47 10.74
N ALA A 267 -28.88 44.64 10.25
CA ALA A 267 -29.41 45.93 9.82
C ALA A 267 -29.52 46.93 10.99
N ALA A 268 -30.02 46.50 12.15
CA ALA A 268 -30.13 47.35 13.33
C ALA A 268 -28.75 47.77 13.87
N LEU A 269 -27.76 46.86 13.88
CA LEU A 269 -26.39 47.19 14.23
C LEU A 269 -25.75 48.14 13.21
N SER A 270 -26.01 47.93 11.92
CA SER A 270 -25.55 48.86 10.88
C SER A 270 -26.13 50.25 11.09
N GLU A 271 -27.42 50.38 11.35
CA GLU A 271 -28.06 51.68 11.59
C GLU A 271 -27.58 52.34 12.89
N HIS A 272 -27.33 51.55 13.93
CA HIS A 272 -26.78 52.05 15.19
C HIS A 272 -25.32 52.52 15.07
N LEU A 273 -24.50 51.81 14.28
CA LEU A 273 -23.09 52.13 14.09
C LEU A 273 -22.85 53.19 13.00
N ASP A 274 -23.76 53.29 12.03
CA ASP A 274 -23.75 54.31 10.97
C ASP A 274 -24.50 55.60 11.39
N ALA A 275 -24.95 55.67 12.64
CA ALA A 275 -25.40 56.89 13.31
C ALA A 275 -24.21 57.80 13.64
N HIS A 276 -23.49 58.25 12.61
CA HIS A 276 -22.61 59.40 12.75
C HIS A 276 -23.45 60.64 13.10
N ASP A 277 -22.94 61.46 14.03
CA ASP A 277 -23.50 62.77 14.36
C ASP A 277 -23.76 63.55 13.07
N ARG A 278 -25.03 63.83 12.74
CA ARG A 278 -25.33 64.75 11.65
C ARG A 278 -24.88 66.13 12.07
N GLU A 279 -23.70 66.51 11.60
CA GLU A 279 -23.09 67.81 11.84
C GLU A 279 -24.09 68.91 11.43
N SER A 280 -24.45 69.77 12.38
CA SER A 280 -25.28 70.94 12.10
C SER A 280 -24.55 71.85 11.10
N THR A 281 -25.16 72.10 9.95
CA THR A 281 -24.62 72.95 8.87
C THR A 281 -24.67 74.45 9.20
N VAL A 282 -24.81 74.82 10.47
CA VAL A 282 -24.81 76.21 10.95
C VAL A 282 -23.44 76.54 11.54
N LEU A 283 -22.58 77.18 10.73
CA LEU A 283 -21.29 77.72 11.16
C LEU A 283 -21.49 79.01 11.97
N THR A 284 -21.58 78.92 13.30
CA THR A 284 -21.48 80.09 14.19
C THR A 284 -20.02 80.51 14.38
N ILE A 285 -19.50 81.33 13.46
CA ILE A 285 -18.16 81.92 13.58
C ILE A 285 -18.18 83.04 14.63
N ASN A 286 -17.74 82.74 15.85
CA ASN A 286 -17.45 83.76 16.85
C ASN A 286 -16.12 84.44 16.52
N LYS A 287 -16.19 85.68 16.01
CA LYS A 287 -15.02 86.44 15.57
C LYS A 287 -14.24 86.97 16.78
N VAL A 288 -13.31 86.18 17.30
CA VAL A 288 -12.41 86.61 18.37
C VAL A 288 -11.44 87.66 17.81
N ARG A 289 -11.75 88.95 18.00
CA ARG A 289 -10.80 90.04 17.74
C ARG A 289 -9.67 89.95 18.77
N ARG A 290 -8.53 89.33 18.42
CA ARG A 290 -7.30 89.48 19.21
C ARG A 290 -6.80 90.92 19.03
N ALA A 291 -6.95 91.75 20.07
CA ALA A 291 -6.27 93.04 20.12
C ALA A 291 -4.75 92.80 20.12
N TYR A 292 -4.01 93.51 19.27
CA TYR A 292 -2.56 93.40 19.18
C TYR A 292 -1.91 93.78 20.53
N SER A 293 -1.16 92.86 21.13
CA SER A 293 -0.39 93.09 22.36
C SER A 293 1.08 93.37 21.99
N PRO A 294 1.66 94.52 22.40
CA PRO A 294 3.07 94.84 22.12
C PRO A 294 4.06 93.87 22.77
N TRP A 295 3.60 93.11 23.78
CA TRP A 295 4.44 92.30 24.67
C TRP A 295 5.07 91.07 24.00
N SER A 296 4.51 90.60 22.88
CA SER A 296 5.04 89.48 22.09
C SER A 296 5.76 89.92 20.81
N SER A 297 5.96 91.23 20.61
CA SER A 297 6.48 91.72 19.34
C SER A 297 8.00 91.50 19.24
N LYS A 298 8.39 90.64 18.29
CA LYS A 298 9.79 90.21 18.05
C LYS A 298 10.73 91.35 17.63
N ILE A 299 10.16 92.51 17.28
CA ILE A 299 10.90 93.72 16.87
C ILE A 299 11.75 94.31 17.99
N TYR A 300 11.36 94.18 19.26
CA TYR A 300 12.14 94.70 20.39
C TYR A 300 13.30 93.79 20.81
N ASN A 301 13.38 92.56 20.29
CA ASN A 301 14.44 91.60 20.59
C ASN A 301 15.58 91.60 19.56
N LEU A 302 15.52 92.47 18.54
CA LEU A 302 16.59 92.61 17.56
C LEU A 302 17.64 93.59 18.09
N ARG A 303 18.89 93.14 18.12
CA ARG A 303 20.04 93.92 18.60
C ARG A 303 20.32 95.07 17.64
N GLU A 304 20.28 96.31 18.12
CA GLU A 304 20.71 97.48 17.34
C GLU A 304 22.23 97.43 17.10
N LEU A 305 22.66 97.67 15.86
CA LEU A 305 24.07 97.81 15.52
C LEU A 305 24.54 99.24 15.84
N PRO A 306 25.69 99.45 16.51
CA PRO A 306 26.18 100.80 16.79
C PRO A 306 26.54 101.53 15.49
N ARG A 307 26.10 102.78 15.38
CA ARG A 307 26.51 103.70 14.30
C ARG A 307 27.98 104.11 14.52
N LYS A 308 28.77 104.10 13.44
CA LYS A 308 30.08 104.76 13.35
C LYS A 308 29.94 106.28 13.41
#